data_AF-A0A1J4Q3J4-F1
#
_entry.id   AF-A0A1J4Q3J4-F1
#
_cell.length_a   1.000
_cell.length_b   1.000
_cell.length_c   1.000
_cell.angle_alpha   90.00
_cell.angle_beta   90.00
_cell.angle_gamma   90.00
#
_symmetry.space_group_name_H-M   'P 1'
#
loop_
_entity.id
_entity.type
_entity.pdbx_description
1 polymer ?
#
loop_
_entity_poly.entity_id
_entity_poly.type
_entity_poly.pdbx_seq_one_letter_code
_entity_poly.pdbx_strand_id
1 'polypeptide(L)'
;MSALLRYHVELLLRSQRWPAPLILYAAFLAIGVQAGQPVLDSLGYAAAGLLPVAAWLVRICVTGEPPAARAVVAAPHGPARAHLACLLTALLAAAVLGTAATLVVTLISDPASDGAQVRVARPAAGAAGLAAAYACALLGAAVGALTHWPLLRSAGRAVPAMLLGALLATVLAGSPAQAAVSGLVTGSQSGRVPVPLLPLAGAALLAAAAFAAACALTARRAP
;
A
#
# COMPACT_ATOMS: atom_id res chain seq x y z
N MET A 1 -1.42 -5.13 22.07
CA MET A 1 -1.25 -4.84 20.63
C MET A 1 0.18 -4.45 20.29
N SER A 2 0.80 -3.54 21.04
CA SER A 2 2.22 -3.15 20.87
C SER A 2 3.20 -4.34 20.82
N ALA A 3 3.07 -5.30 21.74
CA ALA A 3 3.90 -6.50 21.76
C ALA A 3 3.76 -7.36 20.48
N LEU A 4 2.53 -7.51 19.95
CA LEU A 4 2.28 -8.24 18.71
C LEU A 4 2.85 -7.53 17.48
N LEU A 5 2.74 -6.20 17.43
CA LEU A 5 3.34 -5.40 16.37
C LEU A 5 4.86 -5.51 16.39
N ARG A 6 5.48 -5.35 17.56
CA ARG A 6 6.94 -5.51 17.70
C ARG A 6 7.39 -6.89 17.21
N TYR A 7 6.68 -7.94 17.61
CA TYR A 7 6.97 -9.31 17.17
C TYR A 7 6.86 -9.46 15.63
N HIS A 8 5.78 -8.98 15.00
CA HIS A 8 5.63 -9.09 13.55
C HIS A 8 6.61 -8.21 12.78
N VAL A 9 6.97 -7.03 13.31
CA VAL A 9 8.02 -6.17 12.72
C VAL A 9 9.36 -6.89 12.75
N GLU A 10 9.74 -7.47 13.89
CA GLU A 10 10.98 -8.26 14.00
C GLU A 10 10.96 -9.47 13.06
N LEU A 11 9.82 -10.17 12.95
CA LEU A 11 9.66 -11.29 12.03
C LEU A 11 9.82 -10.85 10.58
N LEU A 12 9.21 -9.73 10.18
CA LEU A 12 9.33 -9.17 8.83
C LEU A 12 10.79 -8.84 8.51
N LEU A 13 11.47 -8.10 9.40
CA LEU A 13 12.87 -7.69 9.22
C LEU A 13 13.80 -8.91 9.12
N ARG A 14 13.61 -9.91 9.98
CA ARG A 14 14.43 -11.14 10.02
C ARG A 14 14.11 -12.10 8.87
N SER A 15 12.94 -12.01 8.25
CA SER A 15 12.53 -12.92 7.17
C SER A 15 13.37 -12.78 5.90
N GLN A 16 14.02 -11.62 5.69
CA GLN A 16 14.77 -11.29 4.46
C GLN A 16 13.95 -11.44 3.16
N ARG A 17 12.62 -11.48 3.24
CA ARG A 17 11.71 -11.56 2.08
C ARG A 17 11.26 -10.19 1.58
N TRP A 18 11.44 -9.16 2.40
CA TRP A 18 11.11 -7.77 2.10
C TRP A 18 12.01 -7.09 1.04
N PRO A 19 13.28 -7.50 0.79
CA PRO A 19 14.11 -6.83 -0.22
C PRO A 19 13.52 -6.95 -1.63
N ALA A 20 12.90 -8.08 -1.99
CA ALA A 20 12.34 -8.30 -3.32
C ALA A 20 11.29 -7.24 -3.74
N PRO A 21 10.20 -6.99 -2.97
CA PRO A 21 9.26 -5.94 -3.32
C PRO A 21 9.88 -4.53 -3.26
N LEU A 22 10.86 -4.28 -2.37
CA LEU A 22 11.54 -2.99 -2.29
C LEU A 22 12.40 -2.71 -3.53
N ILE A 23 13.18 -3.70 -3.97
CA ILE A 23 14.03 -3.59 -5.17
C ILE A 23 13.15 -3.37 -6.41
N LEU A 24 12.04 -4.11 -6.52
CA LEU A 24 11.11 -3.94 -7.63
C LEU A 24 10.51 -2.53 -7.65
N TYR A 25 10.11 -2.01 -6.49
CA TYR A 25 9.58 -0.65 -6.38
C TYR A 25 10.64 0.40 -6.71
N ALA A 26 11.86 0.24 -6.21
CA ALA A 26 12.97 1.13 -6.52
C ALA A 26 13.29 1.14 -8.01
N ALA A 27 13.32 -0.02 -8.66
CA ALA A 27 13.51 -0.13 -10.11
C ALA A 27 12.37 0.55 -10.88
N PHE A 28 11.12 0.33 -10.46
CA PHE A 28 9.95 1.00 -11.05
C PHE A 28 10.07 2.53 -10.95
N LEU A 29 10.42 3.06 -9.79
CA LEU A 29 10.64 4.50 -9.59
C LEU A 29 11.81 5.03 -10.43
N ALA A 30 12.94 4.31 -10.49
CA ALA A 30 14.10 4.71 -11.27
C ALA A 30 13.80 4.79 -12.78
N ILE A 31 12.87 3.97 -13.27
CA ILE A 31 12.44 3.98 -14.68
C ILE A 31 11.46 5.12 -14.95
N GLY A 32 10.46 5.30 -14.09
CA GLY A 32 9.35 6.22 -14.37
C GLY A 32 9.43 7.60 -13.73
N VAL A 33 10.36 7.84 -12.81
CA VAL A 33 10.57 9.15 -12.19
C VAL A 33 11.97 9.65 -12.54
N GLN A 34 12.01 10.75 -13.30
CA GLN A 34 13.25 11.43 -13.66
C GLN A 34 13.30 12.83 -13.04
N ALA A 35 14.50 13.31 -12.75
CA ALA A 35 14.70 14.66 -12.23
C ALA A 35 14.19 15.71 -13.24
N GLY A 36 13.51 16.74 -12.73
CA GLY A 36 12.93 17.80 -13.54
C GLY A 36 11.57 17.48 -14.17
N GLN A 37 11.01 16.29 -13.96
CA GLN A 37 9.63 15.99 -14.35
C GLN A 37 8.63 16.71 -13.44
N PRO A 38 7.39 17.01 -13.91
CA PRO A 38 6.35 17.61 -13.08
C PRO A 38 6.10 16.80 -11.80
N VAL A 39 6.09 17.49 -10.66
CA VAL A 39 6.00 16.84 -9.34
C VAL A 39 4.71 16.05 -9.15
N LEU A 40 3.57 16.55 -9.65
CA LEU A 40 2.29 15.88 -9.46
C LEU A 40 2.18 14.57 -10.25
N ASP A 41 2.70 14.53 -11.48
CA ASP A 41 2.70 13.31 -12.31
C ASP A 41 3.67 12.26 -11.75
N SER A 42 4.85 12.70 -11.33
CA SER A 42 5.85 11.84 -10.69
C SER A 42 5.30 11.21 -9.40
N LEU A 43 4.57 11.98 -8.60
CA LEU A 43 3.90 11.50 -7.40
C LEU A 43 2.75 10.54 -7.70
N GLY A 44 1.97 10.80 -8.75
CA GLY A 44 0.92 9.90 -9.23
C GLY A 44 1.48 8.54 -9.63
N TYR A 45 2.58 8.54 -10.40
CA TYR A 45 3.29 7.33 -10.80
C TYR A 45 3.83 6.57 -9.59
N ALA A 46 4.51 7.26 -8.67
CA ALA A 46 5.07 6.66 -7.47
C ALA A 46 4.00 6.02 -6.56
N ALA A 47 2.87 6.70 -6.37
CA ALA A 47 1.75 6.17 -5.59
C ALA A 47 1.14 4.92 -6.23
N ALA A 48 0.96 4.90 -7.55
CA ALA A 48 0.39 3.75 -8.27
C ALA A 48 1.24 2.48 -8.09
N GLY A 49 2.56 2.60 -8.20
CA GLY A 49 3.50 1.48 -7.99
C GLY A 49 3.49 0.92 -6.56
N LEU A 50 3.06 1.69 -5.57
CA LEU A 50 3.04 1.27 -4.17
C LEU A 50 1.92 0.24 -3.88
N LEU A 51 0.84 0.24 -4.66
CA LEU A 51 -0.30 -0.65 -4.47
C LEU A 51 0.08 -2.15 -4.55
N PRO A 52 0.72 -2.65 -5.64
CA PRO A 52 1.16 -4.04 -5.70
C PRO A 52 2.23 -4.37 -4.66
N VAL A 53 3.07 -3.40 -4.29
CA VAL A 53 4.11 -3.55 -3.25
C VAL A 53 3.48 -3.78 -1.88
N ALA A 54 2.46 -3.00 -1.52
CA ALA A 54 1.72 -3.16 -0.27
C ALA A 54 1.01 -4.53 -0.20
N ALA A 55 0.41 -4.97 -1.31
CA ALA A 55 -0.20 -6.30 -1.39
C ALA A 55 0.83 -7.42 -1.18
N TRP A 56 2.02 -7.29 -1.78
CA TRP A 56 3.12 -8.24 -1.58
C TRP A 56 3.65 -8.21 -0.14
N LEU A 57 3.78 -7.05 0.50
CA LEU A 57 4.16 -6.96 1.91
C LEU A 57 3.14 -7.69 2.81
N VAL A 58 1.84 -7.56 2.54
CA VAL A 58 0.80 -8.35 3.26
C VAL A 58 1.02 -9.84 3.06
N ARG A 59 1.30 -10.28 1.82
CA ARG A 59 1.64 -11.69 1.55
C ARG A 59 2.80 -12.17 2.40
N ILE A 60 3.89 -11.39 2.48
CA ILE A 60 5.09 -11.74 3.24
C ILE A 60 4.74 -11.91 4.72
N CYS A 61 4.00 -10.96 5.30
CA CYS A 61 3.63 -11.03 6.70
C CYS A 61 2.71 -12.24 6.99
N VAL A 62 1.65 -12.43 6.19
CA VAL A 62 0.66 -13.49 6.42
C VAL A 62 1.24 -14.89 6.20
N THR A 63 2.26 -15.03 5.36
CA THR A 63 2.97 -16.30 5.09
C THR A 63 4.30 -16.44 5.83
N GLY A 64 4.66 -15.45 6.66
CA GLY A 64 5.92 -15.41 7.39
C GLY A 64 5.96 -16.41 8.55
N GLU A 65 4.81 -16.70 9.15
CA GLU A 65 4.73 -17.48 10.38
C GLU A 65 4.28 -18.93 10.16
N PRO A 66 5.05 -19.93 10.65
CA PRO A 66 4.63 -21.33 10.61
C PRO A 66 3.29 -21.56 11.33
N PRO A 67 2.49 -22.56 10.93
CA PRO A 67 1.20 -22.86 11.59
C PRO A 67 1.31 -23.07 13.11
N ALA A 68 2.38 -23.73 13.58
CA ALA A 68 2.59 -24.00 15.01
C ALA A 68 2.85 -22.71 15.80
N ALA A 69 3.68 -21.80 15.29
CA ALA A 69 3.93 -20.50 15.92
C ALA A 69 2.64 -19.66 15.97
N ARG A 70 1.82 -19.70 14.91
CA ARG A 70 0.54 -18.97 14.87
C ARG A 70 -0.42 -19.42 15.97
N ALA A 71 -0.47 -20.71 16.27
CA ALA A 71 -1.30 -21.21 17.37
C ALA A 71 -0.82 -20.67 18.73
N VAL A 72 0.49 -20.63 18.96
CA VAL A 72 1.09 -20.10 20.19
C VAL A 72 0.82 -18.60 20.34
N VAL A 73 0.96 -17.82 19.27
CA VAL A 73 0.69 -16.36 19.31
C VAL A 73 -0.80 -16.07 19.49
N ALA A 74 -1.67 -16.89 18.88
CA ALA A 74 -3.12 -16.77 18.97
C ALA A 74 -3.68 -17.19 20.34
N ALA A 75 -3.07 -18.13 21.05
CA ALA A 75 -3.60 -18.65 22.32
C ALA A 75 -3.83 -17.57 23.39
N PRO A 76 -2.88 -16.65 23.70
CA PRO A 76 -3.09 -15.61 24.71
C PRO A 76 -3.82 -14.36 24.19
N HIS A 77 -3.89 -14.13 22.88
CA HIS A 77 -4.40 -12.87 22.30
C HIS A 77 -5.66 -13.01 21.45
N GLY A 78 -6.02 -14.23 21.07
CA GLY A 78 -7.04 -14.55 20.07
C GLY A 78 -6.52 -14.50 18.62
N PRO A 79 -6.99 -15.41 17.75
CA PRO A 79 -6.52 -15.53 16.36
C PRO A 79 -6.78 -14.27 15.51
N ALA A 80 -7.90 -13.58 15.74
CA ALA A 80 -8.24 -12.34 15.04
C ALA A 80 -7.26 -11.20 15.36
N ARG A 81 -6.90 -11.00 16.64
CA ARG A 81 -5.96 -9.94 17.05
C ARG A 81 -4.54 -10.20 16.56
N ALA A 82 -4.11 -11.47 16.58
CA ALA A 82 -2.81 -11.87 16.02
C ALA A 82 -2.75 -11.57 14.50
N HIS A 83 -3.79 -11.94 13.75
CA HIS A 83 -3.86 -11.68 12.32
C HIS A 83 -3.96 -10.17 12.00
N LEU A 84 -4.73 -9.40 12.79
CA LEU A 84 -4.79 -7.95 12.61
C LEU A 84 -3.40 -7.30 12.81
N ALA A 85 -2.63 -7.72 13.82
CA ALA A 85 -1.28 -7.21 14.02
C ALA A 85 -0.35 -7.50 12.83
N CYS A 86 -0.47 -8.67 12.21
CA CYS A 86 0.22 -9.02 10.97
C CYS A 86 -0.13 -8.07 9.82
N LEU A 87 -1.42 -7.81 9.59
CA LEU A 87 -1.90 -6.91 8.53
C LEU A 87 -1.48 -5.45 8.78
N LEU A 88 -1.59 -4.98 10.02
CA LEU A 88 -1.14 -3.65 10.41
C LEU A 88 0.37 -3.47 10.23
N THR A 89 1.16 -4.51 10.50
CA THR A 89 2.61 -4.47 10.29
C THR A 89 2.96 -4.29 8.81
N ALA A 90 2.29 -5.02 7.91
CA ALA A 90 2.46 -4.85 6.48
C ALA A 90 2.04 -3.46 5.99
N LEU A 91 0.90 -2.95 6.49
CA LEU A 91 0.41 -1.61 6.18
C LEU A 91 1.38 -0.52 6.66
N LEU A 92 1.92 -0.65 7.88
CA LEU A 92 2.92 0.27 8.42
C LEU A 92 4.20 0.27 7.57
N ALA A 93 4.69 -0.91 7.17
CA ALA A 93 5.85 -1.01 6.29
C ALA A 93 5.60 -0.33 4.93
N ALA A 94 4.42 -0.55 4.34
CA ALA A 94 4.02 0.10 3.08
C ALA A 94 3.88 1.63 3.24
N ALA A 95 3.34 2.10 4.37
CA ALA A 95 3.21 3.53 4.68
C ALA A 95 4.59 4.20 4.84
N VAL A 96 5.53 3.56 5.54
CA VAL A 96 6.91 4.05 5.66
C VAL A 96 7.60 4.11 4.29
N LEU A 97 7.42 3.07 3.46
CA LEU A 97 7.98 3.08 2.11
C LEU A 97 7.36 4.17 1.23
N GLY A 98 6.04 4.34 1.28
CA GLY A 98 5.31 5.37 0.54
C GLY A 98 5.73 6.78 0.95
N THR A 99 5.86 7.04 2.25
CA THR A 99 6.34 8.34 2.75
C THR A 99 7.76 8.64 2.27
N ALA A 100 8.68 7.68 2.38
CA ALA A 100 10.05 7.84 1.89
C ALA A 100 10.08 8.12 0.38
N ALA A 101 9.32 7.38 -0.41
CA ALA A 101 9.24 7.61 -1.85
C ALA A 101 8.64 8.97 -2.19
N THR A 102 7.54 9.38 -1.55
CA THR A 102 6.96 10.72 -1.73
C THR A 102 7.94 11.84 -1.39
N LEU A 103 8.70 11.70 -0.30
CA LEU A 103 9.74 12.67 0.06
C LEU A 103 10.84 12.74 -0.99
N VAL A 104 11.36 11.60 -1.45
CA VAL A 104 12.39 11.58 -2.50
C VAL A 104 11.87 12.21 -3.80
N VAL A 105 10.69 11.80 -4.26
CA VAL A 105 10.07 12.30 -5.49
C VAL A 105 9.81 13.80 -5.42
N THR A 106 9.28 14.29 -4.30
CA THR A 106 9.05 15.75 -4.12
C THR A 106 10.32 16.59 -4.11
N LEU A 107 11.46 16.00 -3.73
CA LEU A 107 12.75 16.69 -3.72
C LEU A 107 13.40 16.74 -5.11
N ILE A 108 13.26 15.68 -5.92
CA ILE A 108 13.93 15.56 -7.23
C ILE A 108 13.09 16.11 -8.41
N SER A 109 11.77 16.17 -8.26
CA SER A 109 10.85 16.65 -9.30
C SER A 109 10.77 18.19 -9.34
N ASP A 110 10.42 18.72 -10.52
CA ASP A 110 10.23 20.16 -10.71
C ASP A 110 8.93 20.62 -10.02
N PRO A 111 8.95 21.65 -9.15
CA PRO A 111 7.75 22.23 -8.55
C PRO A 111 6.94 23.08 -9.55
N ALA A 112 6.67 22.53 -10.73
CA ALA A 112 5.89 23.15 -11.78
C ALA A 112 4.78 22.21 -12.25
N SER A 113 3.74 22.80 -12.83
CA SER A 113 2.71 22.11 -13.60
C SER A 113 3.29 21.52 -14.87
N ASP A 114 2.56 20.60 -15.50
CA ASP A 114 2.89 20.16 -16.85
C ASP A 114 2.95 21.36 -17.81
N GLY A 115 3.93 21.36 -18.72
CA GLY A 115 4.26 22.49 -19.59
C GLY A 115 4.90 23.72 -18.90
N ALA A 116 5.31 23.60 -17.62
CA ALA A 116 6.01 24.61 -16.82
C ALA A 116 5.31 25.98 -16.68
N GLN A 117 3.98 26.03 -16.86
CA GLN A 117 3.20 27.27 -16.87
C GLN A 117 2.91 27.82 -15.48
N VAL A 118 2.74 26.94 -14.48
CA VAL A 118 2.32 27.34 -13.11
C VAL A 118 3.24 26.70 -12.08
N ARG A 119 3.76 27.51 -11.16
CA ARG A 119 4.57 27.01 -10.04
C ARG A 119 3.65 26.35 -9.00
N VAL A 120 3.96 25.11 -8.64
CA VAL A 120 3.23 24.34 -7.63
C VAL A 120 4.00 24.38 -6.32
N ALA A 121 3.33 24.75 -5.22
CA ALA A 121 3.97 24.74 -3.91
C ALA A 121 4.33 23.30 -3.50
N ARG A 122 5.63 23.02 -3.33
CA ARG A 122 6.17 21.72 -2.87
C ARG A 122 5.45 21.11 -1.66
N PRO A 123 5.13 21.85 -0.57
CA PRO A 123 4.45 21.26 0.57
C PRO A 123 3.04 20.79 0.23
N ALA A 124 2.33 21.53 -0.63
CA ALA A 124 0.99 21.15 -1.08
C ALA A 124 1.04 19.92 -2.00
N ALA A 125 1.98 19.89 -2.96
CA ALA A 125 2.20 18.73 -3.82
C ALA A 125 2.57 17.47 -3.00
N GLY A 126 3.49 17.62 -2.04
CA GLY A 126 3.87 16.53 -1.14
C GLY A 126 2.70 16.01 -0.30
N ALA A 127 1.86 16.89 0.24
CA ALA A 127 0.66 16.47 0.97
C ALA A 127 -0.33 15.69 0.09
N ALA A 128 -0.56 16.14 -1.14
CA ALA A 128 -1.41 15.44 -2.10
C ALA A 128 -0.82 14.07 -2.49
N GLY A 129 0.50 14.01 -2.74
CA GLY A 129 1.24 12.78 -3.00
C GLY A 129 1.17 11.79 -1.84
N LEU A 130 1.31 12.26 -0.60
CA LEU A 130 1.19 11.43 0.61
C LEU A 130 -0.21 10.83 0.73
N ALA A 131 -1.25 11.64 0.52
CA ALA A 131 -2.63 11.15 0.56
C ALA A 131 -2.88 10.08 -0.52
N ALA A 132 -2.35 10.27 -1.73
CA ALA A 132 -2.43 9.27 -2.80
C ALA A 132 -1.65 7.99 -2.46
N ALA A 133 -0.43 8.12 -1.92
CA ALA A 133 0.39 6.99 -1.48
C ALA A 133 -0.32 6.18 -0.38
N TYR A 134 -0.91 6.84 0.61
CA TYR A 134 -1.67 6.15 1.66
C TYR A 134 -2.93 5.47 1.14
N ALA A 135 -3.66 6.10 0.22
CA ALA A 135 -4.80 5.45 -0.44
C ALA A 135 -4.36 4.17 -1.17
N CYS A 136 -3.25 4.23 -1.91
CA CYS A 136 -2.69 3.07 -2.61
C CYS A 136 -2.18 1.99 -1.66
N ALA A 137 -1.54 2.36 -0.54
CA ALA A 137 -1.08 1.43 0.48
C ALA A 137 -2.25 0.71 1.18
N LEU A 138 -3.31 1.44 1.52
CA LEU A 138 -4.54 0.88 2.11
C LEU A 138 -5.21 -0.11 1.17
N LEU A 139 -5.37 0.26 -0.11
CA LEU A 139 -6.00 -0.60 -1.11
C LEU A 139 -5.13 -1.81 -1.43
N GLY A 140 -3.82 -1.65 -1.58
CA GLY A 140 -2.89 -2.76 -1.77
C GLY A 140 -2.94 -3.72 -0.58
N ALA A 141 -2.98 -3.20 0.64
CA ALA A 141 -3.12 -4.03 1.83
C ALA A 141 -4.48 -4.76 1.89
N ALA A 142 -5.57 -4.12 1.47
CA ALA A 142 -6.89 -4.75 1.34
C ALA A 142 -6.87 -5.90 0.32
N VAL A 143 -6.29 -5.66 -0.86
CA VAL A 143 -6.11 -6.69 -1.90
C VAL A 143 -5.28 -7.85 -1.34
N GLY A 144 -4.16 -7.57 -0.67
CA GLY A 144 -3.34 -8.61 -0.04
C GLY A 144 -4.09 -9.41 1.03
N ALA A 145 -4.90 -8.75 1.85
CA ALA A 145 -5.68 -9.42 2.89
C ALA A 145 -6.75 -10.36 2.30
N LEU A 146 -7.35 -9.98 1.17
CA LEU A 146 -8.40 -10.76 0.51
C LEU A 146 -7.86 -11.87 -0.41
N THR A 147 -6.64 -11.72 -0.93
CA THR A 147 -6.04 -12.65 -1.91
C THR A 147 -5.11 -13.69 -1.30
N HIS A 148 -4.95 -13.68 0.03
CA HIS A 148 -4.16 -14.66 0.77
C HIS A 148 -5.00 -15.42 1.79
N TRP A 149 -4.34 -16.34 2.51
CA TRP A 149 -4.96 -17.04 3.61
C TRP A 149 -5.52 -16.02 4.63
N PRO A 150 -6.78 -16.12 5.08
CA PRO A 150 -7.59 -17.33 5.08
C PRO A 150 -8.33 -17.68 3.78
N LEU A 151 -8.54 -16.75 2.83
CA LEU A 151 -9.40 -16.96 1.66
C LEU A 151 -8.79 -17.89 0.60
N LEU A 152 -7.52 -17.68 0.25
CA LEU A 152 -6.81 -18.48 -0.75
C LEU A 152 -5.66 -19.27 -0.09
N ARG A 153 -5.80 -20.59 -0.05
CA ARG A 153 -4.82 -21.52 0.54
C ARG A 153 -3.67 -21.89 -0.41
N SER A 154 -3.86 -21.80 -1.73
CA SER A 154 -2.83 -22.18 -2.70
C SER A 154 -2.04 -20.97 -3.22
N ALA A 155 -0.71 -21.01 -3.07
CA ALA A 155 0.18 -19.97 -3.58
C ALA A 155 0.03 -19.76 -5.10
N GLY A 156 -0.26 -20.83 -5.85
CA GLY A 156 -0.46 -20.80 -7.30
C GLY A 156 -1.69 -20.02 -7.78
N ARG A 157 -2.69 -19.78 -6.91
CA ARG A 157 -3.86 -18.94 -7.23
C ARG A 157 -3.79 -17.56 -6.59
N ALA A 158 -3.05 -17.44 -5.49
CA ALA A 158 -2.96 -16.20 -4.73
C ALA A 158 -2.16 -15.11 -5.47
N VAL A 159 -1.05 -15.47 -6.12
CA VAL A 159 -0.22 -14.52 -6.87
C VAL A 159 -0.96 -13.92 -8.08
N PRO A 160 -1.59 -14.71 -8.98
CA PRO A 160 -2.36 -14.14 -10.08
C PRO A 160 -3.58 -13.35 -9.61
N ALA A 161 -4.27 -13.78 -8.54
CA ALA A 161 -5.38 -13.02 -7.96
C ALA A 161 -4.93 -11.68 -7.36
N MET A 162 -3.77 -11.63 -6.73
CA MET A 162 -3.16 -10.40 -6.20
C MET A 162 -2.80 -9.44 -7.33
N LEU A 163 -2.17 -9.93 -8.40
CA LEU A 163 -1.83 -9.13 -9.58
C LEU A 163 -3.07 -8.60 -10.29
N LEU A 164 -4.09 -9.45 -10.50
CA LEU A 164 -5.35 -9.05 -11.12
C LEU A 164 -6.10 -8.04 -10.24
N GLY A 165 -6.15 -8.27 -8.92
CA GLY A 165 -6.79 -7.37 -7.96
C GLY A 165 -6.09 -6.01 -7.89
N ALA A 166 -4.75 -6.00 -7.89
CA ALA A 166 -3.98 -4.76 -7.95
C ALA A 166 -4.23 -4.00 -9.25
N LEU A 167 -4.20 -4.70 -10.40
CA LEU A 167 -4.48 -4.13 -11.70
C LEU A 167 -5.89 -3.54 -11.76
N LEU A 168 -6.90 -4.31 -11.37
CA LEU A 168 -8.29 -3.84 -11.35
C LEU A 168 -8.47 -2.66 -10.39
N ALA A 169 -7.84 -2.67 -9.22
CA ALA A 169 -7.88 -1.55 -8.29
C ALA A 169 -7.22 -0.29 -8.84
N THR A 170 -6.26 -0.41 -9.77
CA THR A 170 -5.64 0.75 -10.44
C THR A 170 -6.40 1.22 -11.68
N VAL A 171 -7.10 0.32 -12.38
CA VAL A 171 -7.66 0.59 -13.72
C VAL A 171 -9.19 0.79 -13.71
N LEU A 172 -9.93 0.24 -12.75
CA LEU A 172 -11.39 0.43 -12.72
C LEU A 172 -11.74 1.88 -12.42
N ALA A 173 -12.51 2.48 -13.33
CA ALA A 173 -13.18 3.75 -13.12
C ALA A 173 -14.03 3.69 -11.84
N GLY A 174 -13.83 4.67 -10.94
CA GLY A 174 -14.51 4.72 -9.65
C GLY A 174 -13.75 4.05 -8.49
N SER A 175 -12.62 3.40 -8.74
CA SER A 175 -11.75 2.94 -7.66
C SER A 175 -11.07 4.16 -6.97
N PRO A 176 -10.90 4.15 -5.64
CA PRO A 176 -10.29 5.27 -4.94
C PRO A 176 -8.82 5.49 -5.35
N ALA A 177 -8.08 4.44 -5.73
CA ALA A 177 -6.73 4.59 -6.26
C ALA A 177 -6.73 5.32 -7.62
N GLN A 178 -7.60 4.91 -8.55
CA GLN A 178 -7.73 5.59 -9.84
C GLN A 178 -8.14 7.06 -9.64
N ALA A 179 -9.08 7.36 -8.73
CA ALA A 179 -9.50 8.72 -8.42
C ALA A 179 -8.37 9.58 -7.81
N ALA A 180 -7.55 9.01 -6.92
CA ALA A 180 -6.41 9.71 -6.32
C ALA A 180 -5.31 9.99 -7.36
N VAL A 181 -4.97 9.00 -8.19
CA VAL A 181 -3.93 9.13 -9.23
C VAL A 181 -4.38 10.05 -10.36
N SER A 182 -5.58 9.87 -10.89
CA SER A 182 -6.13 10.75 -11.93
C SER A 182 -6.33 12.18 -11.43
N GLY A 183 -6.66 12.36 -10.16
CA GLY A 183 -6.70 13.68 -9.51
C GLY A 183 -5.33 14.38 -9.59
N LEU A 184 -4.24 13.69 -9.25
CA LEU A 184 -2.89 14.25 -9.35
C LEU A 184 -2.52 14.62 -10.80
N VAL A 185 -2.82 13.76 -11.77
CA VAL A 185 -2.56 14.02 -13.20
C VAL A 185 -3.37 15.21 -13.72
N THR A 186 -4.66 15.27 -13.39
CA THR A 186 -5.54 16.40 -13.77
C THR A 186 -5.12 17.69 -13.05
N GLY A 187 -4.63 17.57 -11.82
CA GLY A 187 -4.04 18.66 -11.06
C GLY A 187 -2.75 19.19 -11.67
N SER A 188 -1.91 18.30 -12.23
CA SER A 188 -0.71 18.64 -12.99
C SER A 188 -1.03 19.49 -14.21
N GLN A 189 -2.10 19.14 -14.95
CA GLN A 189 -2.54 19.88 -16.14
C GLN A 189 -3.19 21.23 -15.82
N SER A 190 -3.88 21.33 -14.68
CA SER A 190 -4.64 22.54 -14.30
C SER A 190 -3.93 23.45 -13.31
N GLY A 191 -2.77 23.05 -12.79
CA GLY A 191 -2.02 23.76 -11.74
C GLY A 191 -2.72 23.78 -10.37
N ARG A 192 -3.84 23.07 -10.20
CA ARG A 192 -4.55 22.96 -8.92
C ARG A 192 -4.07 21.73 -8.17
N VAL A 193 -3.80 21.87 -6.88
CA VAL A 193 -3.45 20.75 -6.01
C VAL A 193 -4.74 20.17 -5.41
N PRO A 194 -5.24 19.01 -5.88
CA PRO A 194 -6.36 18.35 -5.21
C PRO A 194 -5.89 17.73 -3.90
N VAL A 195 -6.72 17.81 -2.86
CA VAL A 195 -6.51 17.04 -1.64
C VAL A 195 -7.44 15.81 -1.72
N PRO A 196 -6.92 14.61 -2.01
CA PRO A 196 -7.75 13.42 -2.26
C PRO A 196 -8.26 12.80 -0.94
N LEU A 197 -8.95 13.58 -0.11
CA LEU A 197 -9.51 13.14 1.17
C LEU A 197 -10.63 12.11 0.99
N LEU A 198 -11.48 12.31 -0.02
CA LEU A 198 -12.58 11.40 -0.31
C LEU A 198 -12.07 10.02 -0.81
N PRO A 199 -11.14 9.94 -1.78
CA PRO A 199 -10.46 8.69 -2.12
C PRO A 199 -9.77 8.00 -0.94
N LEU A 200 -9.09 8.78 -0.08
CA LEU A 200 -8.41 8.26 1.09
C LEU A 200 -9.40 7.65 2.10
N ALA A 201 -10.50 8.34 2.37
CA ALA A 201 -11.56 7.84 3.25
C ALA A 201 -12.20 6.56 2.69
N GLY A 202 -12.49 6.52 1.38
CA GLY A 202 -12.98 5.33 0.71
C GLY A 202 -12.01 4.15 0.80
N ALA A 203 -10.71 4.39 0.57
CA ALA A 203 -9.66 3.39 0.73
C ALA A 203 -9.56 2.87 2.18
N ALA A 204 -9.68 3.76 3.17
CA ALA A 204 -9.64 3.39 4.59
C ALA A 204 -10.84 2.51 4.98
N LEU A 205 -12.05 2.84 4.51
CA LEU A 205 -13.25 2.04 4.76
C LEU A 205 -13.13 0.65 4.11
N LEU A 206 -12.66 0.57 2.86
CA LEU A 206 -12.46 -0.70 2.18
C LEU A 206 -11.39 -1.56 2.86
N ALA A 207 -10.28 -0.95 3.28
CA ALA A 207 -9.22 -1.65 4.01
C ALA A 207 -9.73 -2.16 5.38
N ALA A 208 -10.48 -1.33 6.11
CA ALA A 208 -11.07 -1.73 7.38
C ALA A 208 -12.06 -2.90 7.20
N ALA A 209 -12.92 -2.86 6.18
CA ALA A 209 -13.85 -3.94 5.86
C ALA A 209 -13.12 -5.24 5.47
N ALA A 210 -12.08 -5.14 4.63
CA ALA A 210 -11.26 -6.29 4.24
C ALA A 210 -10.53 -6.90 5.44
N PHE A 211 -9.96 -6.08 6.31
CA PHE A 211 -9.26 -6.54 7.52
C PHE A 211 -10.24 -7.17 8.51
N ALA A 212 -11.41 -6.57 8.71
CA ALA A 212 -12.46 -7.12 9.56
C ALA A 212 -12.93 -8.49 9.03
N ALA A 213 -13.16 -8.61 7.73
CA ALA A 213 -13.54 -9.88 7.08
C ALA A 213 -12.44 -10.94 7.25
N ALA A 214 -11.18 -10.59 6.98
CA ALA A 214 -10.04 -11.49 7.14
C ALA A 214 -9.88 -11.96 8.60
N CYS A 215 -10.02 -11.05 9.57
CA CYS A 215 -9.96 -11.36 11.00
C CYS A 215 -11.12 -12.25 11.44
N ALA A 216 -12.35 -11.97 10.98
CA ALA A 216 -13.53 -12.78 11.29
C ALA A 216 -13.41 -14.20 10.72
N LEU A 217 -12.91 -14.33 9.48
CA LEU A 217 -12.63 -15.64 8.87
C LEU A 217 -11.52 -16.39 9.62
N THR A 218 -10.49 -15.68 10.09
CA THR A 218 -9.40 -16.27 10.87
C THR A 218 -9.89 -16.78 12.23
N ALA A 219 -10.78 -16.03 12.90
CA ALA A 219 -11.41 -16.47 14.14
C ALA A 219 -12.28 -17.72 13.96
N ARG A 220 -12.99 -17.85 12.82
CA ARG A 220 -13.85 -19.00 12.52
C ARG A 220 -13.09 -20.26 12.08
N ARG A 221 -11.86 -20.09 11.57
CA ARG A 221 -11.05 -21.18 10.98
C ARG A 221 -9.86 -21.58 11.87
N ALA A 222 -9.68 -20.92 13.01
CA ALA A 222 -8.73 -21.35 14.02
C ALA A 222 -9.25 -22.63 14.68
N PRO A 223 -8.42 -23.68 14.82
CA PRO A 223 -8.79 -24.93 15.46
C PRO A 223 -9.04 -24.76 16.96
#